data_AF-A0A917U999-F1
#
_entry.id   AF-A0A917U999-F1
#
_cell.length_a   1.000
_cell.length_b   1.000
_cell.length_c   1.000
_cell.angle_alpha   90.00
_cell.angle_beta   90.00
_cell.angle_gamma   90.00
#
_symmetry.space_group_name_H-M   'P 1'
#
loop_
_entity.id
_entity.type
_entity.pdbx_description
1 polymer ?
#
loop_
_entity_poly.entity_id
_entity_poly.type
_entity_poly.pdbx_seq_one_letter_code
_entity_poly.pdbx_strand_id
1 'polypeptide(L)'
;MTALADPALWSDLFHLDGHLPRGIALAPREVTAAIRNTADRLSRNRPALLAVLLAPGLLPERIAALLDEPSASSAQTWMWTCWIGEATWLAIADTTPEDAELLRPVASRLRFLALSEAFRGGPGDSRSLWRDGSGDPALDLGMVFGIDAANLLELRCRQARWEWHRCLDAYQSHPLLAAASPAEIESEIDALAFRYLDRGRPTARRRRTVPGPPLVTDWGVINDASRPLSADDRALLDDVLDRHLLPRMRLGRVVRAAAYPAGGTALRWPAVATAARWSRRWAGVLPLLGAAGALALAGCGQFHAAAITAAGSYMLLGVLVVVFGRIWATAWLLRLPAAGTVGLFALLTLHFDWWQNPAGTWWAPAALTGASIGYLVVEARNHGVAAVTSIGRALTIATVGAAHAFLVAVIGLVAVAPALVENGRDLRASWHTWPTSIGLATLGLGTAWCLAVGVFAQILWDDRPITAPLAHLRWRR
;
A
#
# COMPACT_ATOMS: atom_id res chain seq x y z
N MET A 1 -16.36 4.72 30.68
CA MET A 1 -17.70 4.69 30.05
C MET A 1 -18.65 5.74 30.63
N THR A 2 -18.60 6.04 31.93
CA THR A 2 -19.43 7.10 32.56
C THR A 2 -19.13 8.52 32.06
N ALA A 3 -17.89 8.82 31.64
CA ALA A 3 -17.51 10.15 31.15
C ALA A 3 -18.17 10.57 29.82
N LEU A 4 -18.53 9.64 28.93
CA LEU A 4 -19.32 9.97 27.72
C LEU A 4 -20.79 10.21 28.03
N ALA A 5 -21.25 9.86 29.24
CA ALA A 5 -22.62 10.12 29.69
C ALA A 5 -22.75 11.48 30.42
N ASP A 6 -21.66 12.25 30.55
CA ASP A 6 -21.68 13.58 31.15
C ASP A 6 -22.42 14.57 30.23
N PRO A 7 -23.63 15.03 30.58
CA PRO A 7 -24.43 15.91 29.74
C PRO A 7 -23.75 17.27 29.50
N ALA A 8 -22.87 17.72 30.40
CA ALA A 8 -22.19 19.01 30.30
C ALA A 8 -21.11 19.06 29.21
N LEU A 9 -20.56 17.88 28.83
CA LEU A 9 -19.67 17.77 27.67
C LEU A 9 -20.42 18.10 26.37
N TRP A 10 -21.69 17.69 26.34
CA TRP A 10 -22.54 17.67 25.17
C TRP A 10 -23.38 18.93 25.04
N SER A 11 -23.86 19.50 26.16
CA SER A 11 -24.75 20.67 26.19
C SER A 11 -24.21 21.85 25.39
N ASP A 12 -22.88 22.03 25.32
CA ASP A 12 -22.29 23.22 24.72
C ASP A 12 -21.77 22.99 23.31
N LEU A 13 -21.58 21.71 22.92
CA LEU A 13 -21.62 21.32 21.51
C LEU A 13 -23.03 21.59 20.97
N PHE A 14 -24.07 21.17 21.69
CA PHE A 14 -25.47 21.26 21.25
C PHE A 14 -26.12 22.64 21.42
N HIS A 15 -25.60 23.54 22.26
CA HIS A 15 -26.08 24.93 22.36
C HIS A 15 -25.88 25.73 21.05
N LEU A 16 -24.95 25.29 20.18
CA LEU A 16 -24.83 25.83 18.83
C LEU A 16 -25.95 25.35 17.90
N ASP A 17 -26.53 24.17 18.14
CA ASP A 17 -27.60 23.58 17.33
C ASP A 17 -29.00 24.00 17.81
N GLY A 18 -29.17 24.25 19.12
CA GLY A 18 -30.40 24.79 19.71
C GLY A 18 -30.83 26.17 19.16
N HIS A 19 -29.97 26.83 18.38
CA HIS A 19 -30.23 28.08 17.67
C HIS A 19 -29.94 28.03 16.17
N LEU A 20 -29.67 26.85 15.59
CA LEU A 20 -29.64 26.69 14.14
C LEU A 20 -30.99 26.11 13.71
N PRO A 21 -31.90 26.93 13.18
CA PRO A 21 -33.02 26.41 12.41
C PRO A 21 -32.46 25.43 11.38
N ARG A 22 -33.04 24.23 11.33
CA ARG A 22 -32.73 23.22 10.31
C ARG A 22 -32.60 23.91 8.94
N GLY A 23 -31.40 23.90 8.37
CA GLY A 23 -31.11 24.54 7.08
C GLY A 23 -30.37 25.89 7.12
N ILE A 24 -30.04 26.45 8.29
CA ILE A 24 -29.07 27.56 8.35
C ILE A 24 -27.67 26.99 8.34
N ALA A 25 -26.99 27.24 7.23
CA ALA A 25 -25.62 26.87 7.05
C ALA A 25 -24.71 27.82 7.85
N LEU A 26 -23.93 27.27 8.78
CA LEU A 26 -22.97 28.04 9.57
C LEU A 26 -21.88 28.65 8.67
N ALA A 27 -21.42 29.84 9.01
CA ALA A 27 -20.21 30.38 8.42
C ALA A 27 -18.98 29.58 8.89
N PRO A 28 -17.93 29.42 8.06
CA PRO A 28 -16.72 28.70 8.46
C PRO A 28 -16.05 29.19 9.75
N ARG A 29 -16.19 30.48 10.06
CA ARG A 29 -15.69 31.08 11.32
C ARG A 29 -16.44 30.58 12.55
N GLU A 30 -17.75 30.37 12.43
CA GLU A 30 -18.58 29.88 13.53
C GLU A 30 -18.27 28.42 13.83
N VAL A 31 -18.11 27.59 12.78
CA VAL A 31 -17.65 26.20 12.94
C VAL A 31 -16.26 26.15 13.57
N THR A 32 -15.34 27.02 13.15
CA THR A 32 -14.00 27.09 13.76
C THR A 32 -14.06 27.48 15.25
N ALA A 33 -14.93 28.43 15.61
CA ALA A 33 -15.14 28.82 17.00
C ALA A 33 -15.76 27.68 17.82
N ALA A 34 -16.71 26.94 17.25
CA ALA A 34 -17.30 25.75 17.85
C ALA A 34 -16.24 24.70 18.18
N ILE A 35 -15.43 24.31 17.18
CA ILE A 35 -14.35 23.32 17.34
C ILE A 35 -13.36 23.76 18.43
N ARG A 36 -12.99 25.05 18.48
CA ARG A 36 -12.07 25.58 19.51
C ARG A 36 -12.71 25.54 20.90
N ASN A 37 -13.95 25.98 21.05
CA ASN A 37 -14.66 25.95 22.32
C ASN A 37 -14.80 24.50 22.85
N THR A 38 -15.04 23.53 21.96
CA THR A 38 -15.04 22.11 22.31
C THR A 38 -13.65 21.62 22.72
N ALA A 39 -12.59 22.03 22.01
CA ALA A 39 -11.22 21.69 22.35
C ALA A 39 -10.83 22.21 23.75
N ASP A 40 -11.15 23.47 24.06
CA ASP A 40 -10.89 24.11 25.35
C ASP A 40 -11.59 23.41 26.52
N ARG A 41 -12.69 22.70 26.26
CA ARG A 41 -13.41 21.91 27.26
C ARG A 41 -12.78 20.54 27.44
N LEU A 42 -12.48 19.88 26.33
CA LEU A 42 -11.82 18.58 26.33
C LEU A 42 -10.45 18.67 27.02
N SER A 43 -9.69 19.76 26.82
CA SER A 43 -8.41 19.98 27.49
C SER A 43 -8.57 20.16 29.01
N ARG A 44 -9.67 20.79 29.46
CA ARG A 44 -10.01 20.94 30.89
C ARG A 44 -10.62 19.70 31.52
N ASN A 45 -11.22 18.79 30.74
CA ASN A 45 -11.87 17.57 31.21
C ASN A 45 -11.20 16.31 30.62
N ARG A 46 -10.06 15.94 31.22
CA ARG A 46 -9.27 14.76 30.82
C ARG A 46 -10.08 13.46 30.72
N PRO A 47 -10.99 13.12 31.66
CA PRO A 47 -11.86 11.94 31.52
C PRO A 47 -12.71 11.95 30.25
N ALA A 48 -13.27 13.09 29.87
CA ALA A 48 -14.05 13.21 28.63
C ALA A 48 -13.17 13.04 27.38
N LEU A 49 -12.01 13.72 27.35
CA LEU A 49 -11.03 13.58 26.26
C LEU A 49 -10.61 12.12 26.06
N LEU A 50 -10.24 11.41 27.14
CA LEU A 50 -9.86 10.01 27.09
C LEU A 50 -11.02 9.12 26.62
N ALA A 51 -12.25 9.42 27.02
CA ALA A 51 -13.40 8.61 26.63
C ALA A 51 -13.73 8.73 25.15
N VAL A 52 -13.60 9.93 24.57
CA VAL A 52 -13.73 10.15 23.12
C VAL A 52 -12.61 9.43 22.35
N LEU A 53 -11.37 9.56 22.81
CA LEU A 53 -10.21 8.98 22.12
C LEU A 53 -10.19 7.45 22.19
N LEU A 54 -10.48 6.86 23.36
CA LEU A 54 -10.32 5.41 23.58
C LEU A 54 -11.57 4.59 23.20
N ALA A 55 -12.71 5.23 22.92
CA ALA A 55 -13.93 4.56 22.47
C ALA A 55 -14.54 5.20 21.21
N PRO A 56 -13.76 5.37 20.12
CA PRO A 56 -14.19 6.15 18.95
C PRO A 56 -15.35 5.47 18.20
N GLY A 57 -15.49 4.14 18.29
CA GLY A 57 -16.58 3.41 17.66
C GLY A 57 -17.96 3.66 18.29
N LEU A 58 -18.00 4.10 19.56
CA LEU A 58 -19.24 4.44 20.24
C LEU A 58 -19.68 5.87 19.96
N LEU A 59 -18.81 6.69 19.35
CA LEU A 59 -19.05 8.12 19.18
C LEU A 59 -20.29 8.40 18.30
N PRO A 60 -20.48 7.75 17.13
CA PRO A 60 -21.68 7.97 16.33
C PRO A 60 -22.97 7.58 17.05
N GLU A 61 -22.98 6.42 17.73
CA GLU A 61 -24.15 5.95 18.50
C GLU A 61 -24.49 6.90 19.64
N ARG A 62 -23.47 7.46 20.32
CA ARG A 62 -23.66 8.42 21.40
C ARG A 62 -24.18 9.75 20.90
N ILE A 63 -23.60 10.28 19.81
CA ILE A 63 -24.10 11.50 19.18
C ILE A 63 -25.56 11.32 18.76
N ALA A 64 -25.89 10.21 18.10
CA ALA A 64 -27.26 9.91 17.68
C ALA A 64 -28.23 9.82 18.87
N ALA A 65 -27.81 9.16 19.96
CA ALA A 65 -28.62 9.06 21.19
C ALA A 65 -28.82 10.41 21.89
N LEU A 66 -27.84 11.31 21.82
CA LEU A 66 -27.89 12.62 22.47
C LEU A 66 -28.69 13.66 21.70
N LEU A 67 -28.76 13.51 20.38
CA LEU A 67 -29.59 14.38 19.55
C LEU A 67 -31.09 14.21 19.84
N ASP A 68 -31.49 13.12 20.53
CA ASP A 68 -32.87 12.79 21.01
C ASP A 68 -33.98 13.08 19.98
N GLU A 69 -33.60 13.08 18.70
CA GLU A 69 -34.47 13.35 17.58
C GLU A 69 -34.54 12.10 16.71
N PRO A 70 -35.73 11.52 16.50
CA PRO A 70 -35.92 10.38 15.60
C PRO A 70 -35.55 10.68 14.13
N SER A 71 -35.11 11.91 13.83
CA SER A 71 -34.73 12.42 12.51
C SER A 71 -33.28 12.88 12.37
N ALA A 72 -32.42 12.71 13.40
CA ALA A 72 -31.01 13.08 13.26
C ALA A 72 -30.39 12.30 12.10
N SER A 73 -30.03 13.02 11.02
CA SER A 73 -29.47 12.38 9.84
C SER A 73 -28.10 11.78 10.16
N SER A 74 -27.77 10.65 9.54
CA SER A 74 -26.43 10.06 9.66
C SER A 74 -25.35 11.07 9.23
N ALA A 75 -25.66 11.96 8.28
CA ALA A 75 -24.80 13.06 7.83
C ALA A 75 -24.46 14.05 8.95
N GLN A 76 -25.45 14.47 9.74
CA GLN A 76 -25.20 15.30 10.93
C GLN A 76 -24.31 14.57 11.93
N THR A 77 -24.62 13.30 12.24
CA THR A 77 -23.82 12.48 13.16
C THR A 77 -22.35 12.40 12.72
N TRP A 78 -22.12 12.24 11.42
CA TRP A 78 -20.78 12.25 10.84
C TRP A 78 -20.09 13.63 10.92
N MET A 79 -20.81 14.73 10.64
CA MET A 79 -20.29 16.08 10.77
C MET A 79 -19.83 16.37 12.20
N TRP A 80 -20.66 16.05 13.21
CA TRP A 80 -20.29 16.15 14.62
C TRP A 80 -19.07 15.30 14.96
N THR A 81 -18.98 14.09 14.41
CA THR A 81 -17.81 13.21 14.57
C THR A 81 -16.54 13.87 14.01
N CYS A 82 -16.63 14.56 12.86
CA CYS A 82 -15.52 15.32 12.28
C CYS A 82 -15.09 16.48 13.19
N TRP A 83 -16.04 17.23 13.74
CA TRP A 83 -15.75 18.36 14.64
C TRP A 83 -15.09 17.89 15.93
N ILE A 84 -15.59 16.81 16.53
CA ILE A 84 -15.00 16.20 17.71
C ILE A 84 -13.60 15.65 17.39
N GLY A 85 -13.39 15.08 16.20
CA GLY A 85 -12.07 14.66 15.74
C GLY A 85 -11.06 15.82 15.63
N GLU A 86 -11.47 16.98 15.10
CA GLU A 86 -10.62 18.19 15.08
C GLU A 86 -10.44 18.79 16.48
N ALA A 87 -11.48 18.83 17.30
CA ALA A 87 -11.44 19.38 18.65
C ALA A 87 -10.53 18.56 19.57
N THR A 88 -10.60 17.23 19.52
CA THR A 88 -9.69 16.35 20.26
C THR A 88 -8.24 16.55 19.84
N TRP A 89 -7.98 16.73 18.54
CA TRP A 89 -6.64 17.04 18.02
C TRP A 89 -6.09 18.38 18.53
N LEU A 90 -6.94 19.41 18.66
CA LEU A 90 -6.53 20.68 19.26
C LEU A 90 -6.34 20.54 20.78
N ALA A 91 -7.25 19.86 21.47
CA ALA A 91 -7.21 19.69 22.92
C ALA A 91 -5.93 19.02 23.40
N ILE A 92 -5.42 18.02 22.67
CA ILE A 92 -4.14 17.36 23.02
C ILE A 92 -2.92 18.29 22.87
N ALA A 93 -3.02 19.37 22.09
CA ALA A 93 -1.92 20.33 21.97
C ALA A 93 -1.77 21.19 23.23
N ASP A 94 -2.87 21.35 23.97
CA ASP A 94 -2.93 22.13 25.21
C ASP A 94 -2.71 21.27 26.48
N THR A 95 -2.57 19.94 26.34
CA THR A 95 -2.21 19.05 27.45
C THR A 95 -0.71 19.09 27.77
N THR A 96 -0.28 18.41 28.84
CA THR A 96 1.16 18.26 29.12
C THR A 96 1.87 17.58 27.93
N PRO A 97 3.15 17.88 27.67
CA PRO A 97 3.87 17.28 26.55
C PRO A 97 3.86 15.75 26.55
N GLU A 98 3.92 15.14 27.74
CA GLU A 98 3.87 13.69 27.93
C GLU A 98 2.51 13.10 27.55
N ASP A 99 1.40 13.71 28.01
CA ASP A 99 0.04 13.28 27.65
C ASP A 99 -0.20 13.50 26.14
N ALA A 100 0.28 14.61 25.59
CA ALA A 100 0.17 14.92 24.17
C ALA A 100 0.88 13.87 23.32
N GLU A 101 2.10 13.46 23.69
CA GLU A 101 2.85 12.41 23.00
C GLU A 101 2.15 11.05 23.07
N LEU A 102 1.63 10.70 24.24
CA LEU A 102 0.90 9.44 24.45
C LEU A 102 -0.40 9.37 23.65
N LEU A 103 -1.17 10.47 23.60
CA LEU A 103 -2.52 10.50 23.02
C LEU A 103 -2.54 10.85 21.52
N ARG A 104 -1.46 11.43 20.99
CA ARG A 104 -1.34 11.85 19.57
C ARG A 104 -1.69 10.74 18.55
N PRO A 105 -1.25 9.48 18.70
CA PRO A 105 -1.63 8.42 17.77
C PRO A 105 -3.14 8.18 17.71
N VAL A 106 -3.82 8.19 18.86
CA VAL A 106 -5.25 7.91 18.92
C VAL A 106 -6.06 9.09 18.37
N ALA A 107 -5.64 10.32 18.69
CA ALA A 107 -6.26 11.54 18.17
C ALA A 107 -6.08 11.66 16.64
N SER A 108 -4.87 11.44 16.13
CA SER A 108 -4.61 11.46 14.68
C SER A 108 -5.39 10.37 13.94
N ARG A 109 -5.49 9.16 14.50
CA ARG A 109 -6.31 8.08 13.96
C ARG A 109 -7.79 8.46 13.91
N LEU A 110 -8.38 8.94 15.02
CA LEU A 110 -9.78 9.36 15.09
C LEU A 110 -10.07 10.45 14.05
N ARG A 111 -9.25 11.51 14.04
CA ARG A 111 -9.36 12.62 13.10
C ARG A 111 -9.29 12.15 11.66
N PHE A 112 -8.33 11.29 11.33
CA PHE A 112 -8.20 10.73 9.99
C PHE A 112 -9.42 9.89 9.61
N LEU A 113 -9.86 8.95 10.45
CA LEU A 113 -10.99 8.07 10.14
C LEU A 113 -12.28 8.87 9.95
N ALA A 114 -12.57 9.82 10.84
CA ALA A 114 -13.75 10.68 10.74
C ALA A 114 -13.78 11.46 9.41
N LEU A 115 -12.70 12.19 9.09
CA LEU A 115 -12.62 13.03 7.89
C LEU A 115 -12.54 12.22 6.60
N SER A 116 -11.88 11.06 6.64
CA SER A 116 -11.69 10.23 5.46
C SER A 116 -12.91 9.41 5.07
N GLU A 117 -13.91 9.27 5.95
CA GLU A 117 -15.11 8.46 5.73
C GLU A 117 -15.86 8.86 4.45
N ALA A 118 -15.96 10.17 4.17
CA ALA A 118 -16.52 10.71 2.93
C ALA A 118 -15.89 10.14 1.66
N PHE A 119 -14.58 9.84 1.71
CA PHE A 119 -13.79 9.40 0.56
C PHE A 119 -13.63 7.86 0.48
N ARG A 120 -14.05 7.14 1.52
CA ARG A 120 -13.91 5.68 1.60
C ARG A 120 -14.98 4.97 0.77
N GLY A 121 -16.25 5.38 0.89
CA GLY A 121 -17.40 4.75 0.24
C GLY A 121 -17.44 4.98 -1.28
N GLY A 122 -17.80 3.96 -2.06
CA GLY A 122 -18.03 4.06 -3.51
C GLY A 122 -19.36 4.75 -3.86
N PRO A 123 -19.61 5.16 -5.12
CA PRO A 123 -20.87 5.81 -5.53
C PRO A 123 -22.17 5.08 -5.17
N GLY A 124 -22.10 3.76 -4.89
CA GLY A 124 -23.24 2.93 -4.47
C GLY A 124 -23.18 2.43 -3.03
N ASP A 125 -22.33 3.00 -2.18
CA ASP A 125 -22.23 2.59 -0.78
C ASP A 125 -23.25 3.36 0.08
N SER A 126 -24.44 2.78 0.22
CA SER A 126 -25.55 3.31 1.02
C SER A 126 -25.36 3.12 2.52
N ARG A 127 -24.23 2.57 2.97
CA ARG A 127 -23.93 2.35 4.40
C ARG A 127 -23.00 3.40 4.98
N SER A 128 -22.52 4.32 4.14
CA SER A 128 -21.66 5.40 4.58
C SER A 128 -22.47 6.36 5.45
N LEU A 129 -21.98 6.61 6.66
CA LEU A 129 -22.68 7.44 7.65
C LEU A 129 -23.05 8.82 7.08
N TRP A 130 -22.32 9.34 6.10
CA TRP A 130 -22.61 10.65 5.54
C TRP A 130 -23.71 10.68 4.47
N ARG A 131 -24.22 9.53 3.99
CA ARG A 131 -25.03 9.45 2.76
C ARG A 131 -26.52 9.17 2.97
N ASP A 132 -26.99 9.09 4.20
CA ASP A 132 -28.43 8.91 4.45
C ASP A 132 -29.18 10.23 4.23
N GLY A 133 -29.93 10.32 3.12
CA GLY A 133 -31.11 11.20 3.03
C GLY A 133 -31.04 12.47 2.18
N SER A 134 -29.93 12.80 1.51
CA SER A 134 -29.85 13.97 0.63
C SER A 134 -29.73 13.61 -0.86
N GLY A 135 -30.27 14.49 -1.72
CA GLY A 135 -30.21 14.33 -3.17
C GLY A 135 -28.88 14.72 -3.80
N ASP A 136 -28.03 15.49 -3.10
CA ASP A 136 -26.73 15.95 -3.61
C ASP A 136 -25.60 15.79 -2.56
N PRO A 137 -24.75 14.76 -2.72
CA PRO A 137 -23.54 14.53 -1.93
C PRO A 137 -22.61 15.74 -1.79
N ALA A 138 -22.56 16.62 -2.81
CA ALA A 138 -21.64 17.75 -2.81
C ALA A 138 -22.07 18.84 -1.82
N LEU A 139 -23.39 19.06 -1.68
CA LEU A 139 -23.93 20.03 -0.74
C LEU A 139 -23.63 19.63 0.70
N ASP A 140 -23.84 18.37 1.08
CA ASP A 140 -23.62 17.92 2.46
C ASP A 140 -22.15 18.02 2.90
N LEU A 141 -21.22 17.70 1.99
CA LEU A 141 -19.78 17.81 2.27
C LEU A 141 -19.32 19.26 2.33
N GLY A 142 -19.92 20.09 1.48
CA GLY A 142 -19.69 21.53 1.45
C GLY A 142 -20.10 22.23 2.73
N MET A 143 -20.85 21.57 3.62
CA MET A 143 -21.40 22.14 4.85
C MET A 143 -20.61 21.77 6.12
N VAL A 144 -19.76 20.74 6.05
CA VAL A 144 -19.06 20.19 7.24
C VAL A 144 -18.25 21.24 7.96
N PHE A 145 -17.60 22.15 7.24
CA PHE A 145 -16.81 23.24 7.84
C PHE A 145 -17.39 24.62 7.53
N GLY A 146 -18.72 24.69 7.41
CA GLY A 146 -19.49 25.88 7.04
C GLY A 146 -19.78 25.98 5.55
N ILE A 147 -20.56 26.95 5.10
CA ILE A 147 -21.00 27.12 3.70
C ILE A 147 -19.82 27.08 2.72
N ASP A 148 -19.97 26.31 1.63
CA ASP A 148 -19.04 26.20 0.51
C ASP A 148 -17.60 25.82 0.92
N ALA A 149 -17.46 25.06 2.01
CA ALA A 149 -16.16 24.71 2.61
C ALA A 149 -15.65 23.31 2.24
N ALA A 150 -16.09 22.74 1.10
CA ALA A 150 -15.67 21.40 0.68
C ALA A 150 -14.14 21.27 0.52
N ASN A 151 -13.48 22.33 0.06
CA ASN A 151 -12.01 22.41 -0.04
C ASN A 151 -11.32 22.37 1.34
N LEU A 152 -11.95 22.90 2.39
CA LEU A 152 -11.42 22.82 3.75
C LEU A 152 -11.49 21.38 4.27
N LEU A 153 -12.57 20.64 3.98
CA LEU A 153 -12.66 19.22 4.32
C LEU A 153 -11.55 18.42 3.62
N GLU A 154 -11.33 18.65 2.33
CA GLU A 154 -10.25 18.00 1.56
C GLU A 154 -8.88 18.28 2.18
N LEU A 155 -8.58 19.55 2.46
CA LEU A 155 -7.31 19.99 3.07
C LEU A 155 -7.11 19.36 4.46
N ARG A 156 -8.13 19.39 5.32
CA ARG A 156 -8.09 18.83 6.67
C ARG A 156 -7.94 17.32 6.65
N CYS A 157 -8.63 16.63 5.74
CA CYS A 157 -8.49 15.19 5.55
C CYS A 157 -7.07 14.81 5.11
N ARG A 158 -6.48 15.55 4.15
CA ARG A 158 -5.08 15.34 3.73
C ARG A 158 -4.11 15.55 4.88
N GLN A 159 -4.28 16.63 5.65
CA GLN A 159 -3.45 16.89 6.82
C GLN A 159 -3.57 15.75 7.84
N ALA A 160 -4.79 15.37 8.21
CA ALA A 160 -5.04 14.29 9.17
C ALA A 160 -4.45 12.95 8.70
N ARG A 161 -4.52 12.67 7.39
CA ARG A 161 -3.90 11.50 6.77
C ARG A 161 -2.37 11.50 6.94
N TRP A 162 -1.72 12.64 6.72
CA TRP A 162 -0.26 12.78 6.93
C TRP A 162 0.16 12.70 8.41
N GLU A 163 -0.63 13.28 9.32
CA GLU A 163 -0.39 13.14 10.76
C GLU A 163 -0.48 11.67 11.19
N TRP A 164 -1.52 10.96 10.73
CA TRP A 164 -1.68 9.54 11.04
C TRP A 164 -0.57 8.69 10.41
N HIS A 165 -0.17 9.00 9.18
CA HIS A 165 0.99 8.36 8.54
C HIS A 165 2.26 8.50 9.38
N ARG A 166 2.56 9.70 9.92
CA ARG A 166 3.71 9.92 10.79
C ARG A 166 3.68 9.08 12.07
N CYS A 167 2.51 8.95 12.69
CA CYS A 167 2.34 8.07 13.84
C CYS A 167 2.55 6.58 13.48
N LEU A 168 2.13 6.15 12.29
CA LEU A 168 2.36 4.78 11.80
C LEU A 168 3.82 4.52 11.43
N ASP A 169 4.53 5.51 10.89
CA ASP A 169 5.97 5.45 10.63
C ASP A 169 6.75 5.25 11.94
N ALA A 170 6.36 5.96 13.01
CA ALA A 170 6.97 5.89 14.32
C ALA A 170 6.24 4.94 15.30
N TYR A 171 5.50 3.94 14.80
CA TYR A 171 4.57 3.16 15.65
C TYR A 171 5.27 2.44 16.82
N GLN A 172 6.53 2.05 16.66
CA GLN A 172 7.32 1.40 17.71
C GLN A 172 7.73 2.35 18.84
N SER A 173 7.80 3.65 18.55
CA SER A 173 8.11 4.70 19.52
C SER A 173 6.87 5.15 20.31
N HIS A 174 5.66 4.81 19.84
CA HIS A 174 4.42 5.18 20.50
C HIS A 174 3.90 4.05 21.40
N PRO A 175 3.79 4.23 22.73
CA PRO A 175 3.40 3.15 23.66
C PRO A 175 2.09 2.44 23.29
N LEU A 176 1.09 3.20 22.82
CA LEU A 176 -0.22 2.65 22.44
C LEU A 176 -0.18 1.85 21.14
N LEU A 177 0.70 2.22 20.19
CA LEU A 177 0.83 1.50 18.92
C LEU A 177 1.84 0.35 19.00
N ALA A 178 2.86 0.46 19.87
CA ALA A 178 3.84 -0.59 20.10
C ALA A 178 3.20 -1.89 20.64
N ALA A 179 2.09 -1.77 21.36
CA ALA A 179 1.31 -2.90 21.84
C ALA A 179 0.41 -3.54 20.76
N ALA A 180 0.20 -2.86 19.63
CA ALA A 180 -0.64 -3.38 18.55
C ALA A 180 0.03 -4.56 17.84
N SER A 181 -0.77 -5.55 17.49
CA SER A 181 -0.29 -6.68 16.71
C SER A 181 0.15 -6.25 15.31
N PRO A 182 1.11 -6.97 14.70
CA PRO A 182 1.38 -6.98 13.26
C PRO A 182 0.18 -6.74 12.33
N ALA A 183 -0.90 -7.48 12.56
CA ALA A 183 -2.07 -7.48 11.69
C ALA A 183 -2.90 -6.20 11.84
N GLU A 184 -2.95 -5.63 13.05
CA GLU A 184 -3.63 -4.36 13.32
C GLU A 184 -2.89 -3.22 12.64
N ILE A 185 -1.56 -3.14 12.78
CA ILE A 185 -0.74 -2.14 12.08
C ILE A 185 -0.91 -2.26 10.56
N GLU A 186 -0.91 -3.47 10.01
CA GLU A 186 -1.17 -3.69 8.57
C GLU A 186 -2.57 -3.26 8.12
N SER A 187 -3.57 -3.40 8.98
CA SER A 187 -4.93 -2.96 8.73
C SER A 187 -5.03 -1.43 8.75
N GLU A 188 -4.34 -0.77 9.67
CA GLU A 188 -4.28 0.70 9.74
C GLU A 188 -3.55 1.29 8.53
N ILE A 189 -2.45 0.67 8.07
CA ILE A 189 -1.76 1.04 6.83
C ILE A 189 -2.68 0.85 5.61
N ASP A 190 -3.46 -0.24 5.60
CA ASP A 190 -4.46 -0.45 4.54
C ASP A 190 -5.53 0.65 4.56
N ALA A 191 -6.04 1.02 5.75
CA ALA A 191 -7.02 2.07 5.93
C ALA A 191 -6.49 3.44 5.49
N LEU A 192 -5.19 3.67 5.68
CA LEU A 192 -4.50 4.88 5.28
C LEU A 192 -4.37 4.98 3.75
N ALA A 193 -4.00 3.88 3.07
CA ALA A 193 -3.63 3.88 1.67
C ALA A 193 -4.78 3.54 0.70
N PHE A 194 -5.77 2.76 1.14
CA PHE A 194 -6.79 2.18 0.28
C PHE A 194 -8.21 2.40 0.82
N ARG A 195 -9.17 2.41 -0.10
CA ARG A 195 -10.60 2.38 0.21
C ARG A 195 -11.01 0.99 0.68
N TYR A 196 -12.08 0.88 1.43
CA TYR A 196 -12.70 -0.41 1.71
C TYR A 196 -13.88 -0.63 0.78
N LEU A 197 -13.89 -1.77 0.08
CA LEU A 197 -15.05 -2.19 -0.70
C LEU A 197 -15.90 -3.07 0.20
N ASP A 198 -16.97 -2.53 0.78
CA ASP A 198 -17.96 -3.38 1.42
C ASP A 198 -18.85 -4.03 0.35
N ARG A 199 -18.68 -5.32 0.11
CA ARG A 199 -19.54 -6.10 -0.78
C ARG A 199 -20.80 -6.52 -0.02
N GLY A 200 -21.69 -5.56 0.24
CA GLY A 200 -23.16 -5.67 0.24
C GLY A 200 -23.88 -6.86 0.90
N ARG A 201 -23.25 -7.70 1.72
CA ARG A 201 -23.96 -8.79 2.45
C ARG A 201 -23.45 -8.92 3.88
N PRO A 202 -24.30 -8.61 4.88
CA PRO A 202 -23.97 -8.67 6.30
C PRO A 202 -24.18 -10.10 6.82
N THR A 203 -23.45 -11.09 6.29
CA THR A 203 -23.41 -12.40 6.94
C THR A 203 -22.21 -12.46 7.86
N ALA A 204 -22.50 -12.42 9.16
CA ALA A 204 -21.57 -12.45 10.27
C ALA A 204 -20.66 -13.68 10.23
N ARG A 205 -19.47 -13.54 9.64
CA ARG A 205 -18.27 -14.31 9.99
C ARG A 205 -17.07 -13.70 9.28
N ARG A 206 -16.23 -12.99 10.04
CA ARG A 206 -14.84 -12.57 9.71
C ARG A 206 -14.60 -12.41 8.19
N ARG A 207 -15.26 -11.45 7.55
CA ARG A 207 -14.87 -11.09 6.19
C ARG A 207 -13.59 -10.30 6.28
N ARG A 208 -12.50 -10.92 5.84
CA ARG A 208 -11.24 -10.28 5.50
C ARG A 208 -11.60 -9.11 4.57
N THR A 209 -11.62 -7.89 5.08
CA THR A 209 -11.84 -6.71 4.26
C THR A 209 -10.74 -6.72 3.21
N VAL A 210 -11.15 -6.78 1.95
CA VAL A 210 -10.21 -6.70 0.83
C VAL A 210 -10.16 -5.22 0.48
N PRO A 211 -9.05 -4.52 0.80
CA PRO A 211 -8.81 -3.17 0.34
C PRO A 211 -9.14 -3.05 -1.13
N GLY A 212 -9.83 -1.98 -1.45
CA GLY A 212 -10.20 -1.60 -2.79
C GLY A 212 -9.08 -0.83 -3.48
N PRO A 213 -9.44 0.11 -4.37
CA PRO A 213 -8.46 1.00 -4.98
C PRO A 213 -7.81 1.94 -3.94
N PRO A 214 -6.70 2.61 -4.29
CA PRO A 214 -6.12 3.66 -3.48
C PRO A 214 -7.16 4.70 -3.00
N LEU A 215 -6.96 5.22 -1.79
CA LEU A 215 -7.75 6.29 -1.23
C LEU A 215 -7.34 7.62 -1.89
N VAL A 216 -8.32 8.25 -2.55
CA VAL A 216 -8.19 9.55 -3.20
C VAL A 216 -8.92 10.57 -2.35
N THR A 217 -8.23 11.62 -1.92
CA THR A 217 -8.80 12.72 -1.14
C THR A 217 -9.12 13.88 -2.07
N ASP A 218 -10.08 13.66 -2.97
CA ASP A 218 -10.58 14.67 -3.92
C ASP A 218 -12.10 14.56 -3.92
N TRP A 219 -12.80 15.69 -3.79
CA TRP A 219 -14.25 15.70 -3.72
C TRP A 219 -14.91 15.02 -4.93
N GLY A 220 -14.28 15.13 -6.11
CA GLY A 220 -14.77 14.54 -7.34
C GLY A 220 -14.79 13.01 -7.33
N VAL A 221 -14.06 12.35 -6.41
CA VAL A 221 -14.03 10.88 -6.28
C VAL A 221 -15.39 10.30 -5.87
N ILE A 222 -16.23 11.14 -5.26
CA ILE A 222 -17.54 10.77 -4.73
C ILE A 222 -18.52 10.54 -5.87
N ASN A 223 -18.41 11.36 -6.92
CA ASN A 223 -19.16 11.24 -8.16
C ASN A 223 -18.49 10.28 -9.15
N ASP A 224 -17.15 10.21 -9.14
CA ASP A 224 -16.38 9.34 -10.03
C ASP A 224 -15.23 8.63 -9.30
N ALA A 225 -15.47 7.38 -8.91
CA ALA A 225 -14.46 6.53 -8.25
C ALA A 225 -13.21 6.26 -9.11
N SER A 226 -13.22 6.60 -10.39
CA SER A 226 -12.09 6.45 -11.32
C SER A 226 -11.23 7.71 -11.44
N ARG A 227 -11.51 8.74 -10.64
CA ARG A 227 -10.67 9.94 -10.52
C ARG A 227 -9.21 9.56 -10.26
N PRO A 228 -8.27 10.23 -10.95
CA PRO A 228 -6.87 9.95 -10.74
C PRO A 228 -6.38 10.43 -9.37
N LEU A 229 -5.29 9.83 -8.89
CA LEU A 229 -4.59 10.29 -7.68
C LEU A 229 -4.07 11.73 -7.85
N SER A 230 -4.38 12.58 -6.88
CA SER A 230 -3.75 13.88 -6.70
C SER A 230 -2.24 13.75 -6.46
N ALA A 231 -1.49 14.86 -6.52
CA ALA A 231 -0.06 14.84 -6.25
C ALA A 231 0.24 14.40 -4.80
N ASP A 232 -0.55 14.87 -3.83
CA ASP A 232 -0.40 14.53 -2.42
C ASP A 232 -0.78 13.07 -2.14
N ASP A 233 -1.89 12.59 -2.72
CA ASP A 233 -2.27 11.17 -2.58
C ASP A 233 -1.20 10.25 -3.15
N ARG A 234 -0.56 10.65 -4.27
CA ARG A 234 0.54 9.89 -4.87
C ARG A 234 1.79 9.93 -4.00
N ALA A 235 2.14 11.08 -3.44
CA ALA A 235 3.31 11.21 -2.57
C ALA A 235 3.17 10.33 -1.32
N LEU A 236 2.00 10.34 -0.67
CA LEU A 236 1.73 9.50 0.48
C LEU A 236 1.67 8.01 0.10
N LEU A 237 1.01 7.67 -1.00
CA LEU A 237 0.93 6.29 -1.45
C LEU A 237 2.32 5.72 -1.77
N ASP A 238 3.17 6.51 -2.44
CA ASP A 238 4.55 6.13 -2.71
C ASP A 238 5.34 5.89 -1.41
N ASP A 239 5.19 6.75 -0.39
CA ASP A 239 5.88 6.58 0.91
C ASP A 239 5.37 5.32 1.64
N VAL A 240 4.06 5.08 1.66
CA VAL A 240 3.46 3.87 2.24
C VAL A 240 3.90 2.61 1.49
N LEU A 241 3.98 2.65 0.16
CA LEU A 241 4.47 1.53 -0.63
C LEU A 241 5.91 1.19 -0.24
N ASP A 242 6.78 2.18 -0.22
CA ASP A 242 8.21 2.03 0.01
C ASP A 242 8.54 1.67 1.47
N ARG A 243 7.91 2.32 2.47
CA ARG A 243 8.20 2.14 3.91
C ARG A 243 7.40 1.06 4.60
N HIS A 244 6.25 0.65 4.04
CA HIS A 244 5.34 -0.22 4.76
C HIS A 244 4.89 -1.47 4.00
N LEU A 245 4.51 -1.34 2.73
CA LEU A 245 3.94 -2.45 1.98
C LEU A 245 5.01 -3.38 1.42
N LEU A 246 6.07 -2.83 0.83
CA LEU A 246 7.18 -3.61 0.28
C LEU A 246 7.98 -4.36 1.34
N PRO A 247 8.41 -3.76 2.48
CA PRO A 247 9.14 -4.50 3.52
C PRO A 247 8.33 -5.67 4.09
N ARG A 248 7.01 -5.51 4.14
CA ARG A 248 6.07 -6.56 4.59
C ARG A 248 5.64 -7.50 3.46
N MET A 249 6.28 -7.42 2.29
CA MET A 249 6.07 -8.28 1.13
C MET A 249 4.61 -8.30 0.61
N ARG A 250 3.92 -7.15 0.65
CA ARG A 250 2.50 -7.01 0.28
C ARG A 250 2.32 -6.70 -1.20
N LEU A 251 2.92 -7.51 -2.08
CA LEU A 251 2.92 -7.28 -3.54
C LEU A 251 1.54 -7.07 -4.15
N GLY A 252 0.53 -7.82 -3.70
CA GLY A 252 -0.83 -7.67 -4.22
C GLY A 252 -1.40 -6.25 -4.04
N ARG A 253 -0.99 -5.54 -2.97
CA ARG A 253 -1.37 -4.13 -2.75
C ARG A 253 -0.57 -3.19 -3.65
N VAL A 254 0.72 -3.46 -3.82
CA VAL A 254 1.63 -2.69 -4.68
C VAL A 254 1.17 -2.75 -6.14
N VAL A 255 0.89 -3.96 -6.67
CA VAL A 255 0.37 -4.15 -8.03
C VAL A 255 -0.97 -3.44 -8.21
N ARG A 256 -1.84 -3.48 -7.20
CA ARG A 256 -3.13 -2.77 -7.25
C ARG A 256 -2.95 -1.25 -7.31
N ALA A 257 -2.02 -0.70 -6.53
CA ALA A 257 -1.67 0.70 -6.58
C ALA A 257 -1.11 1.09 -7.96
N ALA A 258 -0.20 0.27 -8.52
CA ALA A 258 0.39 0.49 -9.85
C ALA A 258 -0.64 0.44 -10.99
N ALA A 259 -1.66 -0.43 -10.86
CA ALA A 259 -2.75 -0.56 -11.81
C ALA A 259 -3.78 0.58 -11.73
N TYR A 260 -3.72 1.44 -10.71
CA TYR A 260 -4.65 2.55 -10.56
C TYR A 260 -4.32 3.71 -11.54
N PRO A 261 -5.32 4.45 -12.06
CA PRO A 261 -5.07 5.57 -12.96
C PRO A 261 -4.24 6.67 -12.28
N ALA A 262 -3.13 7.06 -12.90
CA ALA A 262 -2.35 8.23 -12.51
C ALA A 262 -2.77 9.44 -13.36
N GLY A 263 -3.00 10.59 -12.74
CA GLY A 263 -3.63 11.77 -13.37
C GLY A 263 -2.86 12.49 -14.47
N GLY A 264 -1.72 11.95 -14.91
CA GLY A 264 -0.86 12.60 -15.90
C GLY A 264 -1.25 12.37 -17.36
N THR A 265 -2.12 11.40 -17.67
CA THR A 265 -2.43 11.02 -19.06
C THR A 265 -3.92 11.07 -19.35
N ALA A 266 -4.60 12.12 -18.89
CA ALA A 266 -5.98 12.41 -19.27
C ALA A 266 -6.00 12.91 -20.72
N LEU A 267 -5.82 12.02 -21.69
CA LEU A 267 -6.35 12.28 -23.03
C LEU A 267 -7.87 12.44 -22.86
N ARG A 268 -8.42 13.60 -23.29
CA ARG A 268 -9.83 14.02 -23.12
C ARG A 268 -10.87 13.06 -23.72
N TRP A 269 -10.46 11.95 -24.31
CA TRP A 269 -11.31 11.03 -25.05
C TRP A 269 -11.67 9.80 -24.20
N PRO A 270 -12.97 9.55 -23.90
CA PRO A 270 -13.40 8.46 -23.02
C PRO A 270 -13.00 7.07 -23.53
N ALA A 271 -12.93 6.87 -24.86
CA ALA A 271 -12.44 5.64 -25.48
C ALA A 271 -10.94 5.39 -25.23
N VAL A 272 -10.14 6.46 -25.12
CA VAL A 272 -8.72 6.36 -24.79
C VAL A 272 -8.53 6.05 -23.30
N ALA A 273 -9.39 6.58 -22.43
CA ALA A 273 -9.34 6.30 -21.00
C ALA A 273 -9.71 4.84 -20.67
N THR A 274 -10.67 4.23 -21.37
CA THR A 274 -10.94 2.79 -21.25
C THR A 274 -9.78 1.97 -21.77
N ALA A 275 -9.24 2.27 -22.96
CA ALA A 275 -8.07 1.61 -23.51
C ALA A 275 -6.84 1.71 -22.57
N ALA A 276 -6.61 2.86 -21.94
CA ALA A 276 -5.53 3.08 -20.98
C ALA A 276 -5.70 2.27 -19.68
N ARG A 277 -6.93 2.05 -19.23
CA ARG A 277 -7.22 1.19 -18.06
C ARG A 277 -6.98 -0.28 -18.37
N TRP A 278 -7.42 -0.72 -19.55
CA TRP A 278 -7.18 -2.08 -20.01
C TRP A 278 -5.69 -2.32 -20.25
N SER A 279 -4.99 -1.39 -20.89
CA SER A 279 -3.55 -1.50 -21.16
C SER A 279 -2.74 -1.59 -19.87
N ARG A 280 -3.09 -0.84 -18.81
CA ARG A 280 -2.44 -0.98 -17.49
C ARG A 280 -2.67 -2.35 -16.85
N ARG A 281 -3.88 -2.91 -16.94
CA ARG A 281 -4.14 -4.25 -16.39
C ARG A 281 -3.34 -5.32 -17.12
N TRP A 282 -3.34 -5.27 -18.45
CA TRP A 282 -2.59 -6.21 -19.28
C TRP A 282 -1.08 -6.00 -19.20
N ALA A 283 -0.60 -4.76 -19.01
CA ALA A 283 0.80 -4.45 -18.75
C ALA A 283 1.34 -5.19 -17.51
N GLY A 284 0.49 -5.45 -16.51
CA GLY A 284 0.83 -6.26 -15.34
C GLY A 284 0.98 -7.75 -15.63
N VAL A 285 0.40 -8.24 -16.72
CA VAL A 285 0.35 -9.66 -17.06
C VAL A 285 1.37 -10.00 -18.15
N LEU A 286 1.65 -9.09 -19.08
CA LEU A 286 2.52 -9.36 -20.23
C LEU A 286 3.94 -9.82 -19.86
N PRO A 287 4.66 -9.21 -18.89
CA PRO A 287 5.98 -9.71 -18.50
C PRO A 287 5.92 -11.10 -17.83
N LEU A 288 4.84 -11.44 -17.12
CA LEU A 288 4.64 -12.79 -16.59
C LEU A 288 4.42 -13.81 -17.71
N LEU A 289 3.64 -13.44 -18.74
CA LEU A 289 3.45 -14.28 -19.91
C LEU A 289 4.76 -14.48 -20.69
N GLY A 290 5.57 -13.43 -20.82
CA GLY A 290 6.90 -13.51 -21.41
C GLY A 290 7.82 -14.44 -20.62
N ALA A 291 7.81 -14.34 -19.29
CA ALA A 291 8.59 -15.23 -18.43
C ALA A 291 8.14 -16.69 -18.53
N ALA A 292 6.83 -16.94 -18.52
CA ALA A 292 6.25 -18.26 -18.72
C ALA A 292 6.57 -18.84 -20.11
N GLY A 293 6.52 -18.00 -21.15
CA GLY A 293 6.90 -18.37 -22.51
C GLY A 293 8.38 -18.75 -22.62
N ALA A 294 9.28 -17.98 -22.00
CA ALA A 294 10.70 -18.31 -21.94
C ALA A 294 10.95 -19.65 -21.22
N LEU A 295 10.26 -19.90 -20.11
CA LEU A 295 10.34 -21.17 -19.38
C LEU A 295 9.83 -22.35 -20.23
N ALA A 296 8.70 -22.20 -20.90
CA ALA A 296 8.14 -23.24 -21.77
C ALA A 296 9.08 -23.56 -22.94
N LEU A 297 9.67 -22.55 -23.58
CA LEU A 297 10.65 -22.74 -24.65
C LEU A 297 11.90 -23.47 -24.16
N ALA A 298 12.42 -23.12 -22.97
CA ALA A 298 13.54 -23.85 -22.37
C ALA A 298 13.17 -25.31 -22.04
N GLY A 299 11.94 -25.55 -21.57
CA GLY A 299 11.39 -26.89 -21.34
C GLY A 299 11.29 -27.74 -22.62
N CYS A 300 11.13 -27.10 -23.78
CA CYS A 300 11.19 -27.74 -25.11
C CYS A 300 12.60 -27.83 -25.70
N GLY A 301 13.65 -27.48 -24.93
CA GLY A 301 15.04 -27.44 -25.42
C GLY A 301 15.37 -26.28 -26.36
N GLN A 302 14.46 -25.32 -26.54
CA GLN A 302 14.64 -24.16 -27.42
C GLN A 302 15.31 -22.99 -26.67
N PHE A 303 16.54 -23.21 -26.18
CA PHE A 303 17.21 -22.29 -25.25
C PHE A 303 17.48 -20.89 -25.84
N HIS A 304 17.83 -20.79 -27.12
CA HIS A 304 18.02 -19.50 -27.80
C HIS A 304 16.72 -18.70 -27.91
N ALA A 305 15.62 -19.37 -28.27
CA ALA A 305 14.30 -18.73 -28.32
C ALA A 305 13.84 -18.30 -26.92
N ALA A 306 14.14 -19.10 -25.89
CA ALA A 306 13.90 -18.73 -24.50
C ALA A 306 14.68 -17.47 -24.10
N ALA A 307 15.96 -17.36 -24.48
CA ALA A 307 16.79 -16.17 -24.22
C ALA A 307 16.26 -14.92 -24.93
N ILE A 308 15.84 -15.03 -26.20
CA ILE A 308 15.23 -13.91 -26.94
C ILE A 308 13.92 -13.46 -26.27
N THR A 309 13.07 -14.42 -25.88
CA THR A 309 11.81 -14.14 -25.19
C THR A 309 12.04 -13.47 -23.84
N ALA A 310 13.05 -13.92 -23.08
CA ALA A 310 13.44 -13.32 -21.83
C ALA A 310 13.96 -11.88 -22.00
N ALA A 311 14.82 -11.64 -23.00
CA ALA A 311 15.31 -10.30 -23.33
C ALA A 311 14.16 -9.37 -23.74
N GLY A 312 13.25 -9.84 -24.60
CA GLY A 312 12.04 -9.10 -24.99
C GLY A 312 11.15 -8.76 -23.80
N SER A 313 11.04 -9.65 -22.81
CA SER A 313 10.28 -9.41 -21.57
C SER A 313 10.87 -8.27 -20.73
N TYR A 314 12.21 -8.20 -20.60
CA TYR A 314 12.86 -7.09 -19.90
C TYR A 314 12.79 -5.77 -20.69
N MET A 315 12.89 -5.81 -22.02
CA MET A 315 12.68 -4.63 -22.86
C MET A 315 11.27 -4.09 -22.68
N LEU A 316 10.25 -4.96 -22.68
CA LEU A 316 8.87 -4.58 -22.40
C LEU A 316 8.74 -3.97 -21.00
N LEU A 317 9.33 -4.58 -19.96
CA LEU A 317 9.35 -4.01 -18.60
C LEU A 317 9.96 -2.60 -18.58
N GLY A 318 11.07 -2.38 -19.28
CA GLY A 318 11.69 -1.06 -19.42
C GLY A 318 10.74 -0.03 -20.03
N VAL A 319 10.07 -0.39 -21.14
CA VAL A 319 9.05 0.46 -21.77
C VAL A 319 7.90 0.75 -20.81
N LEU A 320 7.40 -0.25 -20.08
CA LEU A 320 6.33 -0.08 -19.11
C LEU A 320 6.72 0.89 -17.98
N VAL A 321 7.96 0.83 -17.48
CA VAL A 321 8.46 1.77 -16.47
C VAL A 321 8.57 3.19 -17.02
N VAL A 322 9.03 3.36 -18.27
CA VAL A 322 9.10 4.68 -18.91
C VAL A 322 7.70 5.28 -19.09
N VAL A 323 6.73 4.47 -19.54
CA VAL A 323 5.36 4.93 -19.85
C VAL A 323 4.52 5.14 -18.59
N PHE A 324 4.61 4.24 -17.61
CA PHE A 324 3.74 4.24 -16.43
C PHE A 324 4.42 4.71 -15.14
N GLY A 325 5.73 5.00 -15.21
CA GLY A 325 6.51 5.61 -14.13
C GLY A 325 7.01 4.64 -13.07
N ARG A 326 7.57 5.22 -12.00
CA ARG A 326 8.29 4.52 -10.92
C ARG A 326 7.48 3.41 -10.24
N ILE A 327 6.17 3.61 -10.04
CA ILE A 327 5.33 2.64 -9.33
C ILE A 327 5.32 1.26 -10.00
N TRP A 328 5.54 1.21 -11.32
CA TRP A 328 5.67 -0.03 -12.07
C TRP A 328 7.01 -0.71 -11.85
N ALA A 329 8.10 0.05 -11.73
CA ALA A 329 9.40 -0.52 -11.35
C ALA A 329 9.32 -1.17 -9.96
N THR A 330 8.59 -0.54 -9.04
CA THR A 330 8.31 -1.06 -7.70
C THR A 330 7.45 -2.33 -7.74
N ALA A 331 6.37 -2.35 -8.52
CA ALA A 331 5.49 -3.52 -8.63
C ALA A 331 6.19 -4.76 -9.18
N TRP A 332 7.17 -4.57 -10.07
CA TRP A 332 7.98 -5.63 -10.66
C TRP A 332 9.29 -5.91 -9.92
N LEU A 333 9.52 -5.29 -8.76
CA LEU A 333 10.69 -5.54 -7.93
C LEU A 333 12.01 -5.52 -8.73
N LEU A 334 12.22 -4.52 -9.61
CA LEU A 334 13.36 -4.49 -10.55
C LEU A 334 14.75 -4.49 -9.88
N ARG A 335 14.82 -4.38 -8.56
CA ARG A 335 16.02 -4.63 -7.77
C ARG A 335 16.44 -6.10 -7.77
N LEU A 336 15.50 -7.05 -7.81
CA LEU A 336 15.75 -8.49 -7.89
C LEU A 336 16.58 -8.88 -9.12
N PRO A 337 16.21 -8.51 -10.35
CA PRO A 337 17.03 -8.84 -11.52
C PRO A 337 18.40 -8.15 -11.49
N ALA A 338 18.51 -6.92 -10.98
CA ALA A 338 19.80 -6.25 -10.82
C ALA A 338 20.71 -6.94 -9.80
N ALA A 339 20.16 -7.50 -8.72
CA ALA A 339 20.93 -8.31 -7.77
C ALA A 339 21.26 -9.69 -8.36
N GLY A 340 20.33 -10.26 -9.14
CA GLY A 340 20.55 -11.52 -9.86
C GLY A 340 21.66 -11.43 -10.90
N THR A 341 21.85 -10.30 -11.58
CA THR A 341 22.96 -10.12 -12.53
C THR A 341 24.32 -10.09 -11.82
N VAL A 342 24.41 -9.58 -10.60
CA VAL A 342 25.62 -9.70 -9.77
C VAL A 342 25.91 -11.17 -9.48
N GLY A 343 24.87 -11.95 -9.12
CA GLY A 343 24.98 -13.40 -8.97
C GLY A 343 25.47 -14.10 -10.23
N LEU A 344 24.94 -13.73 -11.40
CA LEU A 344 25.39 -14.24 -12.68
C LEU A 344 26.86 -13.92 -12.92
N PHE A 345 27.32 -12.69 -12.70
CA PHE A 345 28.73 -12.34 -12.87
C PHE A 345 29.63 -13.16 -11.94
N ALA A 346 29.25 -13.32 -10.66
CA ALA A 346 29.97 -14.18 -9.74
C ALA A 346 30.03 -15.63 -10.23
N LEU A 347 28.92 -16.17 -10.77
CA LEU A 347 28.88 -17.52 -11.33
C LEU A 347 29.82 -17.68 -12.53
N LEU A 348 29.89 -16.67 -13.41
CA LEU A 348 30.76 -16.68 -14.58
C LEU A 348 32.25 -16.58 -14.23
N THR A 349 32.60 -16.13 -13.02
CA THR A 349 33.99 -16.14 -12.54
C THR A 349 34.44 -17.48 -11.95
N LEU A 350 33.51 -18.41 -11.72
CA LEU A 350 33.86 -19.77 -11.26
C LEU A 350 34.48 -20.58 -12.39
N HIS A 351 35.32 -21.56 -12.03
CA HIS A 351 35.91 -22.49 -12.98
C HIS A 351 34.82 -23.22 -13.79
N PHE A 352 35.01 -23.38 -15.10
CA PHE A 352 33.98 -23.81 -16.06
C PHE A 352 33.39 -25.20 -15.81
N ASP A 353 33.99 -26.00 -14.92
CA ASP A 353 33.52 -27.35 -14.57
C ASP A 353 32.06 -27.37 -14.07
N TRP A 354 31.58 -26.27 -13.47
CA TRP A 354 30.25 -26.21 -12.88
C TRP A 354 29.13 -26.42 -13.91
N TRP A 355 29.32 -26.03 -15.17
CA TRP A 355 28.34 -26.23 -16.25
C TRP A 355 28.68 -27.42 -17.16
N GLN A 356 29.90 -27.96 -17.10
CA GLN A 356 30.28 -29.15 -17.85
C GLN A 356 29.76 -30.44 -17.20
N ASN A 357 29.66 -30.48 -15.87
CA ASN A 357 29.14 -31.61 -15.11
C ASN A 357 27.95 -31.20 -14.21
N PRO A 358 26.81 -30.80 -14.78
CA PRO A 358 25.63 -30.41 -13.99
C PRO A 358 24.89 -31.61 -13.37
N ALA A 359 25.27 -32.85 -13.72
CA ALA A 359 24.60 -34.07 -13.30
C ALA A 359 24.94 -34.45 -11.85
N GLY A 360 23.92 -34.64 -11.01
CA GLY A 360 24.05 -35.27 -9.68
C GLY A 360 23.83 -34.34 -8.48
N THR A 361 23.55 -33.06 -8.67
CA THR A 361 23.49 -32.10 -7.56
C THR A 361 22.20 -31.29 -7.50
N TRP A 362 21.03 -31.91 -7.72
CA TRP A 362 19.74 -31.23 -7.46
C TRP A 362 19.62 -30.69 -6.02
N TRP A 363 20.41 -31.25 -5.09
CA TRP A 363 20.54 -30.78 -3.73
C TRP A 363 21.12 -29.35 -3.64
N ALA A 364 22.00 -28.93 -4.54
CA ALA A 364 22.60 -27.60 -4.50
C ALA A 364 21.59 -26.49 -4.87
N PRO A 365 20.86 -26.56 -6.00
CA PRO A 365 19.75 -25.64 -6.29
C PRO A 365 18.67 -25.67 -5.21
N ALA A 366 18.34 -26.86 -4.67
CA ALA A 366 17.35 -27.01 -3.60
C ALA A 366 17.81 -26.33 -2.30
N ALA A 367 19.08 -26.50 -1.90
CA ALA A 367 19.65 -25.88 -0.70
C ALA A 367 19.73 -24.35 -0.85
N LEU A 368 20.19 -23.84 -2.00
CA LEU A 368 20.25 -22.40 -2.28
C LEU A 368 18.86 -21.77 -2.27
N THR A 369 17.88 -22.42 -2.88
CA THR A 369 16.48 -21.96 -2.90
C THR A 369 15.88 -22.00 -1.49
N GLY A 370 16.09 -23.09 -0.75
CA GLY A 370 15.63 -23.25 0.62
C GLY A 370 16.22 -22.21 1.56
N ALA A 371 17.52 -21.93 1.46
CA ALA A 371 18.19 -20.88 2.23
C ALA A 371 17.66 -19.48 1.89
N SER A 372 17.40 -19.21 0.60
CA SER A 372 16.80 -17.96 0.14
C SER A 372 15.40 -17.74 0.71
N ILE A 373 14.55 -18.78 0.68
CA ILE A 373 13.20 -18.73 1.26
C ILE A 373 13.28 -18.55 2.78
N GLY A 374 14.18 -19.28 3.44
CA GLY A 374 14.42 -19.17 4.88
C GLY A 374 14.79 -17.73 5.28
N TYR A 375 15.70 -17.11 4.55
CA TYR A 375 16.08 -15.71 4.75
C TYR A 375 14.88 -14.77 4.57
N LEU A 376 14.11 -14.90 3.49
CA LEU A 376 12.93 -14.06 3.24
C LEU A 376 11.85 -14.23 4.33
N VAL A 377 11.70 -15.42 4.89
CA VAL A 377 10.81 -15.65 6.04
C VAL A 377 11.31 -14.88 7.26
N VAL A 378 12.60 -14.96 7.58
CA VAL A 378 13.20 -14.19 8.69
C VAL A 378 13.02 -12.69 8.48
N GLU A 379 13.28 -12.19 7.28
CA GLU A 379 13.09 -10.77 6.91
C GLU A 379 11.62 -10.33 7.11
N ALA A 380 10.66 -11.11 6.62
CA ALA A 380 9.23 -10.83 6.81
C ALA A 380 8.84 -10.85 8.30
N ARG A 381 9.43 -11.74 9.11
CA ARG A 381 9.21 -11.77 10.56
C ARG A 381 9.77 -10.54 11.27
N ASN A 382 10.95 -10.09 10.87
CA ASN A 382 11.59 -8.88 11.41
C ASN A 382 10.79 -7.61 11.07
N HIS A 383 10.10 -7.59 9.94
CA HIS A 383 9.15 -6.51 9.59
C HIS A 383 7.75 -6.66 10.21
N GLY A 384 7.61 -7.55 11.20
CA GLY A 384 6.39 -7.72 11.95
C GLY A 384 5.26 -8.32 11.13
N VAL A 385 5.53 -9.32 10.27
CA VAL A 385 4.48 -10.11 9.60
C VAL A 385 4.19 -11.37 10.40
N ALA A 386 2.92 -11.76 10.59
CA ALA A 386 2.53 -12.99 11.31
C ALA A 386 3.12 -14.27 10.67
N ALA A 387 3.49 -15.28 11.48
CA ALA A 387 4.34 -16.41 11.06
C ALA A 387 3.82 -17.22 9.85
N VAL A 388 2.53 -17.56 9.84
CA VAL A 388 1.94 -18.28 8.70
C VAL A 388 1.87 -17.39 7.46
N THR A 389 1.60 -16.10 7.66
CA THR A 389 1.52 -15.12 6.56
C THR A 389 2.90 -14.81 5.98
N SER A 390 3.95 -14.80 6.81
CA SER A 390 5.32 -14.57 6.35
C SER A 390 5.80 -15.68 5.41
N ILE A 391 5.45 -16.94 5.67
CA ILE A 391 5.78 -18.05 4.75
C ILE A 391 5.13 -17.84 3.39
N GLY A 392 3.81 -17.58 3.35
CA GLY A 392 3.09 -17.38 2.09
C GLY A 392 3.61 -16.16 1.30
N ARG A 393 3.95 -15.06 1.99
CA ARG A 393 4.51 -13.88 1.34
C ARG A 393 5.95 -14.09 0.87
N ALA A 394 6.80 -14.72 1.69
CA ALA A 394 8.17 -15.07 1.31
C ALA A 394 8.19 -16.00 0.09
N LEU A 395 7.32 -17.01 0.03
CA LEU A 395 7.17 -17.86 -1.16
C LEU A 395 6.71 -17.08 -2.39
N THR A 396 5.85 -16.07 -2.21
CA THR A 396 5.42 -15.20 -3.31
C THR A 396 6.61 -14.38 -3.84
N ILE A 397 7.39 -13.75 -2.95
CA ILE A 397 8.61 -13.01 -3.34
C ILE A 397 9.64 -13.95 -3.97
N ALA A 398 9.87 -15.13 -3.38
CA ALA A 398 10.81 -16.11 -3.89
C ALA A 398 10.42 -16.60 -5.29
N THR A 399 9.13 -16.81 -5.57
CA THR A 399 8.65 -17.16 -6.91
C THR A 399 8.92 -16.03 -7.92
N VAL A 400 8.63 -14.78 -7.55
CA VAL A 400 8.92 -13.61 -8.41
C VAL A 400 10.42 -13.44 -8.63
N GLY A 401 11.22 -13.61 -7.58
CA GLY A 401 12.68 -13.59 -7.64
C GLY A 401 13.25 -14.72 -8.49
N ALA A 402 12.72 -15.94 -8.36
CA ALA A 402 13.13 -17.08 -9.17
C ALA A 402 12.79 -16.86 -10.66
N ALA A 403 11.64 -16.25 -10.97
CA ALA A 403 11.32 -15.86 -12.33
C ALA A 403 12.35 -14.86 -12.88
N HIS A 404 12.67 -13.79 -12.12
CA HIS A 404 13.70 -12.84 -12.53
C HIS A 404 15.09 -13.47 -12.69
N ALA A 405 15.49 -14.29 -11.71
CA ALA A 405 16.75 -15.02 -11.72
C ALA A 405 16.85 -15.98 -12.92
N PHE A 406 15.75 -16.65 -13.28
CA PHE A 406 15.67 -17.49 -14.47
C PHE A 406 15.87 -16.69 -15.75
N LEU A 407 15.18 -15.55 -15.89
CA LEU A 407 15.35 -14.69 -17.05
C LEU A 407 16.78 -14.14 -17.16
N VAL A 408 17.37 -13.74 -16.04
CA VAL A 408 18.77 -13.30 -15.99
C VAL A 408 19.71 -14.46 -16.36
N ALA A 409 19.51 -15.64 -15.79
CA ALA A 409 20.34 -16.81 -16.06
C ALA A 409 20.25 -17.26 -17.52
N VAL A 410 19.07 -17.30 -18.13
CA VAL A 410 18.93 -17.72 -19.53
C VAL A 410 19.56 -16.70 -20.49
N ILE A 411 19.36 -15.39 -20.28
CA ILE A 411 20.03 -14.36 -21.07
C ILE A 411 21.54 -14.45 -20.87
N GLY A 412 21.95 -14.55 -19.62
CA GLY A 412 23.34 -14.64 -19.20
C GLY A 412 24.08 -15.81 -19.81
N LEU A 413 23.58 -17.02 -19.63
CA LEU A 413 24.28 -18.26 -20.00
C LEU A 413 24.14 -18.63 -21.48
N VAL A 414 23.04 -18.22 -22.13
CA VAL A 414 22.79 -18.56 -23.55
C VAL A 414 23.31 -17.49 -24.51
N ALA A 415 23.26 -16.21 -24.12
CA ALA A 415 23.66 -15.12 -25.01
C ALA A 415 24.96 -14.41 -24.56
N VAL A 416 25.07 -14.02 -23.28
CA VAL A 416 26.17 -13.18 -22.80
C VAL A 416 27.47 -13.98 -22.59
N ALA A 417 27.41 -15.08 -21.83
CA ALA A 417 28.56 -15.88 -21.47
C ALA A 417 29.28 -16.47 -22.70
N PRO A 418 28.56 -16.98 -23.73
CA PRO A 418 29.20 -17.43 -24.97
C PRO A 418 30.02 -16.36 -25.71
N ALA A 419 29.70 -15.08 -25.50
CA ALA A 419 30.42 -13.97 -26.12
C ALA A 419 31.60 -13.46 -25.28
N LEU A 420 31.60 -13.68 -23.95
CA LEU A 420 32.51 -13.02 -23.01
C LEU A 420 33.45 -13.95 -22.25
N VAL A 421 33.11 -15.24 -22.08
CA VAL A 421 33.90 -16.19 -21.28
C VAL A 421 34.90 -16.93 -22.17
N GLU A 422 36.07 -17.28 -21.62
CA GLU A 422 37.18 -17.97 -22.31
C GLU A 422 36.73 -19.22 -23.09
N ASN A 423 35.88 -20.06 -22.48
CA ASN A 423 35.28 -21.26 -23.10
C ASN A 423 33.87 -21.02 -23.67
N GLY A 424 33.56 -19.78 -24.07
CA GLY A 424 32.23 -19.38 -24.52
C GLY A 424 31.75 -20.09 -25.79
N ARG A 425 32.67 -20.48 -26.69
CA ARG A 425 32.33 -21.25 -27.91
C ARG A 425 31.83 -22.65 -27.58
N ASP A 426 32.46 -23.31 -26.61
CA ASP A 426 32.08 -24.66 -26.19
C ASP A 426 30.73 -24.63 -25.46
N LEU A 427 30.50 -23.61 -24.65
CA LEU A 427 29.19 -23.37 -24.03
C LEU A 427 28.10 -23.12 -25.10
N ARG A 428 28.40 -22.35 -26.15
CA ARG A 428 27.47 -22.13 -27.28
C ARG A 428 27.12 -23.43 -27.99
N ALA A 429 28.13 -24.23 -28.33
CA ALA A 429 27.94 -25.52 -29.00
C ALA A 429 27.10 -26.46 -28.13
N SER A 430 27.38 -26.47 -26.83
CA SER A 430 26.68 -27.26 -25.83
C SER A 430 25.17 -26.97 -25.82
N TRP A 431 24.73 -25.71 -25.93
CA TRP A 431 23.29 -25.38 -26.00
C TRP A 431 22.56 -25.97 -27.22
N HIS A 432 23.28 -26.34 -28.28
CA HIS A 432 22.71 -27.01 -29.45
C HIS A 432 22.72 -28.54 -29.33
N THR A 433 23.69 -29.10 -28.60
CA THR A 433 23.92 -30.55 -28.53
C THR A 433 23.42 -31.19 -27.24
N TRP A 434 23.21 -30.41 -26.18
CA TRP A 434 22.79 -30.93 -24.88
C TRP A 434 21.37 -31.51 -24.93
N PRO A 435 21.15 -32.66 -24.27
CA PRO A 435 19.82 -33.08 -23.87
C PRO A 435 19.12 -31.99 -23.05
N THR A 436 17.82 -31.84 -23.26
CA THR A 436 17.00 -30.86 -22.54
C THR A 436 17.17 -30.93 -21.02
N SER A 437 17.30 -32.14 -20.47
CA SER A 437 17.51 -32.36 -19.02
C SER A 437 18.80 -31.73 -18.49
N ILE A 438 19.90 -31.81 -19.25
CA ILE A 438 21.21 -31.22 -18.88
C ILE A 438 21.15 -29.69 -18.97
N GLY A 439 20.54 -29.16 -20.04
CA GLY A 439 20.33 -27.72 -20.19
C GLY A 439 19.45 -27.14 -19.08
N LEU A 440 18.35 -27.83 -18.73
CA LEU A 440 17.48 -27.43 -17.63
C LEU A 440 18.17 -27.54 -16.26
N ALA A 441 19.00 -28.56 -16.02
CA ALA A 441 19.78 -28.67 -14.79
C ALA A 441 20.76 -27.49 -14.63
N THR A 442 21.45 -27.14 -15.72
CA THR A 442 22.39 -26.00 -15.76
C THR A 442 21.67 -24.67 -15.52
N LEU A 443 20.54 -24.45 -16.20
CA LEU A 443 19.70 -23.26 -15.96
C LEU A 443 19.12 -23.23 -14.55
N GLY A 444 18.72 -24.37 -14.00
CA GLY A 444 18.20 -24.50 -12.64
C GLY A 444 19.23 -24.11 -11.59
N LEU A 445 20.47 -24.58 -11.75
CA LEU A 445 21.59 -24.19 -10.89
C LEU A 445 21.91 -22.70 -11.02
N GLY A 446 22.02 -22.18 -12.24
CA GLY A 446 22.26 -20.76 -12.48
C GLY A 446 21.16 -19.87 -11.88
N THR A 447 19.89 -20.30 -12.02
CA THR A 447 18.72 -19.62 -11.45
C THR A 447 18.78 -19.59 -9.92
N ALA A 448 19.02 -20.74 -9.29
CA ALA A 448 19.10 -20.85 -7.83
C ALA A 448 20.26 -20.04 -7.25
N TRP A 449 21.42 -20.03 -7.93
CA TRP A 449 22.56 -19.21 -7.57
C TRP A 449 22.26 -17.71 -7.69
N CYS A 450 21.71 -17.27 -8.82
CA CYS A 450 21.34 -15.86 -9.02
C CYS A 450 20.29 -15.40 -8.01
N LEU A 451 19.32 -16.26 -7.68
CA LEU A 451 18.34 -16.00 -6.63
C LEU A 451 19.00 -15.86 -5.26
N ALA A 452 19.85 -16.82 -4.87
CA ALA A 452 20.51 -16.82 -3.57
C ALA A 452 21.43 -15.61 -3.40
N VAL A 453 22.31 -15.34 -4.37
CA VAL A 453 23.16 -14.13 -4.33
C VAL A 453 22.30 -12.88 -4.31
N GLY A 454 21.23 -12.82 -5.11
CA GLY A 454 20.32 -11.67 -5.11
C GLY A 454 19.64 -11.42 -3.75
N VAL A 455 19.22 -12.50 -3.08
CA VAL A 455 18.60 -12.44 -1.75
C VAL A 455 19.61 -12.08 -0.67
N PHE A 456 20.82 -12.64 -0.68
CA PHE A 456 21.83 -12.38 0.35
C PHE A 456 22.59 -11.06 0.15
N ALA A 457 22.73 -10.59 -1.08
CA ALA A 457 23.34 -9.28 -1.37
C ALA A 457 22.57 -8.12 -0.72
N GLN A 458 21.33 -8.35 -0.28
CA GLN A 458 20.59 -7.41 0.56
C GLN A 458 21.34 -6.98 1.82
N ILE A 459 22.10 -7.88 2.45
CA ILE A 459 22.85 -7.59 3.68
C ILE A 459 23.84 -6.44 3.43
N LEU A 460 24.33 -6.32 2.20
CA LEU A 460 25.29 -5.28 1.81
C LEU A 460 24.62 -3.93 1.52
N TRP A 461 23.28 -3.88 1.45
CA TRP A 461 22.53 -2.69 1.10
C TRP A 461 21.73 -2.25 2.34
N ASP A 462 22.39 -1.48 3.22
CA ASP A 462 21.89 -0.95 4.50
C ASP A 462 20.36 -0.73 4.56
N ASP A 463 19.77 -1.21 5.66
CA ASP A 463 18.41 -1.01 6.18
C ASP A 463 17.20 -1.20 5.24
N ARG A 464 17.39 -1.59 3.97
CA ARG A 464 16.30 -1.67 2.99
C ARG A 464 16.02 -3.09 2.52
N PRO A 465 14.74 -3.52 2.56
CA PRO A 465 14.36 -4.86 2.11
C PRO A 465 14.62 -5.05 0.61
N ILE A 466 14.69 -6.30 0.15
CA ILE A 466 14.89 -6.63 -1.28
C ILE A 466 13.87 -6.00 -2.21
N THR A 467 12.69 -5.77 -1.66
CA THR A 467 11.53 -5.28 -2.37
C THR A 467 11.59 -3.77 -2.59
N ALA A 468 12.49 -3.05 -1.92
CA ALA A 468 12.60 -1.60 -2.07
C ALA A 468 13.07 -1.19 -3.49
N PRO A 469 12.59 -0.06 -4.02
CA PRO A 469 12.91 0.38 -5.38
C PRO A 469 14.39 0.71 -5.57
N LEU A 470 14.86 0.64 -6.82
CA LEU A 470 16.24 0.95 -7.22
C LEU A 470 16.64 2.43 -7.05
N ALA A 471 15.68 3.34 -6.94
CA ALA A 471 15.97 4.76 -6.78
C ALA A 471 16.38 5.09 -5.34
N HIS A 472 17.46 5.85 -5.16
CA HIS A 472 17.80 6.45 -3.88
C HIS A 472 16.64 7.34 -3.39
N LEU A 473 16.43 7.37 -2.07
CA LEU A 473 15.39 8.22 -1.46
C LEU A 473 15.60 9.67 -1.89
N ARG A 474 14.50 10.38 -2.14
CA ARG A 474 14.52 11.83 -2.34
C ARG A 474 15.27 12.47 -1.17
N TRP A 475 16.29 13.26 -1.46
CA TRP A 475 17.07 14.06 -0.52
C TRP A 475 16.29 15.24 0.11
N ARG A 476 14.96 15.12 0.28
CA ARG A 476 14.18 16.13 0.99
C ARG A 476 13.90 15.61 2.39
N ARG A 477 14.66 16.14 3.35
CA ARG A 477 14.32 16.17 4.77
C ARG A 477 13.18 17.15 4.99
#